data_AF-A0A1I4LMX5-F1
#
_entry.id   AF-A0A1I4LMX5-F1
#
_cell.length_a   1.000
_cell.length_b   1.000
_cell.length_c   1.000
_cell.angle_alpha   90.00
_cell.angle_beta   90.00
_cell.angle_gamma   90.00
#
_symmetry.space_group_name_H-M   'P 1'
#
loop_
_entity.id
_entity.type
_entity.pdbx_description
1 polymer ?
#
loop_
_entity_poly.entity_id
_entity_poly.type
_entity_poly.pdbx_seq_one_letter_code
_entity_poly.pdbx_strand_id
1 'polypeptide(L)'
;MPTAMSYPGVYIKEIPSGIRTITRVKTSIAAFIGPTQRGPLDTEGPIRIQSFSEFERDFGGLWRQSPMTYAVNQFFQNGGSAALIIRVVNNGAAATGIADTLNLIASSPGKWGEQLRLRIDHNTRPEIGVEELFNLTIRDTITGVTERFLNVSVLPLHTRYVGKVLEQESKLVRLVAPAPTTRPAATPDAIPGIDPMTATPGSFAFNPDGDDGVTITDEQVSAPGLEVNKQGIWALEKAELFNLLCIPPFSFDATGNVGTQTRTVATNYCRARYAFYIVDPFTVWNDLSDLTARVNSLDSVAWELNNNENIAT
;
A
#
# COMPACT_ATOMS: atom_id res chain seq x y z
N MET A 1 -28.18 44.24 -10.73
CA MET A 1 -28.64 45.64 -10.85
C MET A 1 -29.85 45.82 -9.92
N PRO A 2 -30.03 46.96 -9.22
CA PRO A 2 -31.23 47.17 -8.42
C PRO A 2 -32.42 47.40 -9.35
N THR A 3 -33.53 46.72 -9.11
CA THR A 3 -34.80 46.93 -9.81
C THR A 3 -35.45 48.22 -9.30
N ALA A 4 -35.73 49.17 -10.19
CA ALA A 4 -36.41 50.42 -9.83
C ALA A 4 -37.87 50.12 -9.44
N MET A 5 -38.29 50.57 -8.25
CA MET A 5 -39.62 50.29 -7.69
C MET A 5 -40.54 51.49 -7.94
N SER A 6 -41.68 51.25 -8.61
CA SER A 6 -42.55 52.30 -9.17
C SER A 6 -43.68 52.77 -8.22
N TYR A 7 -43.89 52.16 -7.05
CA TYR A 7 -44.98 52.53 -6.15
C TYR A 7 -44.67 52.16 -4.69
N PRO A 8 -45.25 52.87 -3.70
CA PRO A 8 -45.05 52.55 -2.29
C PRO A 8 -45.67 51.19 -1.93
N GLY A 9 -44.87 50.29 -1.37
CA GLY A 9 -45.26 48.95 -0.94
C GLY A 9 -44.11 48.23 -0.23
N VAL A 10 -44.41 47.13 0.47
CA VAL A 10 -43.38 46.27 1.08
C VAL A 10 -42.90 45.27 0.04
N TYR A 11 -41.62 45.35 -0.35
CA TYR A 11 -41.01 44.43 -1.31
C TYR A 11 -40.09 43.47 -0.58
N ILE A 12 -40.44 42.18 -0.61
CA ILE A 12 -39.61 41.11 -0.05
C ILE A 12 -38.60 40.70 -1.12
N LYS A 13 -37.31 40.87 -0.83
CA LYS A 13 -36.22 40.34 -1.64
C LYS A 13 -35.68 39.10 -0.95
N GLU A 14 -36.09 37.92 -1.41
CA GLU A 14 -35.48 36.68 -0.96
C GLU A 14 -34.04 36.61 -1.51
N ILE A 15 -33.08 36.65 -0.60
CA ILE A 15 -31.71 36.29 -0.92
C ILE A 15 -31.72 34.77 -1.07
N PRO A 16 -31.29 34.18 -2.20
CA PRO A 16 -31.14 32.74 -2.29
C PRO A 16 -30.28 32.29 -1.12
N SER A 17 -30.84 31.50 -0.23
CA SER A 17 -30.09 30.94 0.89
C SER A 17 -28.92 30.18 0.30
N GLY A 18 -27.70 30.68 0.52
CA GLY A 18 -26.47 29.94 0.28
C GLY A 18 -26.37 28.82 1.29
N ILE A 19 -27.26 27.84 1.22
CA ILE A 19 -27.19 26.64 2.03
C ILE A 19 -25.97 25.91 1.51
N ARG A 20 -24.83 26.10 2.18
CA ARG A 20 -23.79 25.07 2.12
C ARG A 20 -24.39 23.89 2.84
N THR A 21 -24.85 22.89 2.08
CA THR A 21 -25.23 21.60 2.66
C THR A 21 -24.08 21.16 3.57
N ILE A 22 -24.37 20.82 4.82
CA ILE A 22 -23.39 20.16 5.68
C ILE A 22 -23.16 18.79 5.04
N THR A 23 -22.09 18.66 4.26
CA THR A 23 -21.73 17.38 3.67
C THR A 23 -21.46 16.42 4.82
N ARG A 24 -22.20 15.33 4.86
CA ARG A 24 -21.99 14.27 5.86
C ARG A 24 -20.54 13.80 5.71
N VAL A 25 -19.71 14.02 6.73
CA VAL A 25 -18.35 13.49 6.77
C VAL A 25 -18.44 11.96 6.63
N LYS A 26 -17.58 11.35 5.82
CA LYS A 26 -17.58 9.90 5.61
C LYS A 26 -17.40 9.21 6.98
N THR A 27 -18.46 8.58 7.48
CA THR A 27 -18.51 7.94 8.80
C THR A 27 -17.87 6.55 8.84
N SER A 28 -17.12 6.14 7.81
CA SER A 28 -16.58 4.78 7.67
C SER A 28 -15.33 4.75 6.78
N ILE A 29 -14.27 5.41 7.24
CA ILE A 29 -12.90 5.22 6.76
C ILE A 29 -12.17 4.37 7.79
N ALA A 30 -11.99 3.09 7.46
CA ALA A 30 -11.25 2.15 8.30
C ALA A 30 -9.76 2.14 7.94
N ALA A 31 -8.89 2.21 8.93
CA ALA A 31 -7.47 1.99 8.79
C ALA A 31 -7.13 0.54 9.14
N PHE A 32 -6.36 -0.12 8.28
CA PHE A 32 -5.83 -1.46 8.49
C PHE A 32 -4.31 -1.43 8.47
N ILE A 33 -3.68 -2.10 9.42
CA ILE A 33 -2.23 -2.22 9.52
C ILE A 33 -1.85 -3.69 9.57
N GLY A 34 -0.88 -4.10 8.76
CA GLY A 34 -0.43 -5.48 8.69
C GLY A 34 0.38 -5.81 7.44
N PRO A 35 0.76 -7.07 7.25
CA PRO A 35 1.59 -7.48 6.12
C PRO A 35 0.72 -7.73 4.87
N THR A 36 1.26 -7.50 3.67
CA THR A 36 0.63 -7.85 2.38
C THR A 36 1.65 -8.44 1.44
N GLN A 37 1.19 -9.18 0.42
CA GLN A 37 2.06 -9.85 -0.55
C GLN A 37 2.92 -8.87 -1.36
N ARG A 38 2.34 -7.73 -1.75
CA ARG A 38 3.03 -6.65 -2.46
C ARG A 38 2.48 -5.29 -2.07
N GLY A 39 3.02 -4.23 -2.68
CA GLY A 39 2.51 -2.87 -2.59
C GLY A 39 3.41 -1.91 -1.84
N PRO A 40 3.11 -0.60 -1.87
CA PRO A 40 3.90 0.42 -1.20
C PRO A 40 4.02 0.15 0.30
N LEU A 41 5.18 0.47 0.87
CA LEU A 41 5.42 0.41 2.30
C LEU A 41 4.89 1.66 3.00
N ASP A 42 4.78 1.58 4.32
CA ASP A 42 4.37 2.66 5.22
C ASP A 42 5.21 3.95 5.14
N THR A 43 6.42 3.89 4.59
CA THR A 43 7.29 5.04 4.33
C THR A 43 6.62 6.10 3.46
N GLU A 44 5.86 5.70 2.45
CA GLU A 44 5.13 6.60 1.54
C GLU A 44 3.82 7.11 2.15
N GLY A 45 3.36 6.49 3.25
CA GLY A 45 2.11 6.78 3.92
C GLY A 45 0.99 5.78 3.58
N PRO A 46 -0.20 5.97 4.17
CA PRO A 46 -1.31 5.05 4.02
C PRO A 46 -1.91 5.19 2.62
N ILE A 47 -2.13 4.06 1.94
CA ILE A 47 -2.79 4.06 0.64
C ILE A 47 -4.30 3.97 0.86
N ARG A 48 -5.02 4.95 0.31
CA ARG A 48 -6.48 4.95 0.33
C ARG A 48 -7.02 4.09 -0.81
N ILE A 49 -7.84 3.13 -0.45
CA ILE A 49 -8.59 2.28 -1.37
C ILE A 49 -10.11 2.43 -1.15
N GLN A 50 -10.88 2.21 -2.20
CA GLN A 50 -12.35 2.32 -2.20
C GLN A 50 -13.05 1.00 -2.49
N SER A 51 -12.31 -0.01 -2.92
CA SER A 51 -12.86 -1.34 -3.19
C SER A 51 -11.81 -2.43 -2.95
N PHE A 52 -12.28 -3.67 -2.80
CA PHE A 52 -11.38 -4.81 -2.70
C PHE A 52 -10.59 -5.06 -3.99
N SER A 53 -11.13 -4.74 -5.17
CA SER A 53 -10.38 -4.87 -6.43
C SER A 53 -9.20 -3.91 -6.53
N GLU A 54 -9.28 -2.72 -5.91
CA GLU A 54 -8.12 -1.83 -5.76
C GLU A 54 -7.08 -2.44 -4.84
N PHE A 55 -7.51 -3.06 -3.74
CA PHE A 55 -6.62 -3.79 -2.83
C PHE A 55 -5.91 -4.95 -3.54
N GLU A 56 -6.62 -5.75 -4.35
CA GLU A 56 -6.03 -6.84 -5.11
C GLU A 56 -4.97 -6.34 -6.09
N ARG A 57 -5.28 -5.25 -6.81
CA ARG A 57 -4.36 -4.65 -7.77
C ARG A 57 -3.10 -4.12 -7.08
N ASP A 58 -3.25 -3.37 -5.99
CA ASP A 58 -2.15 -2.61 -5.41
C ASP A 58 -1.38 -3.42 -4.34
N PHE A 59 -2.02 -4.38 -3.65
CA PHE A 59 -1.44 -5.15 -2.53
C PHE A 59 -1.38 -6.68 -2.72
N GLY A 60 -1.95 -7.23 -3.79
CA GLY A 60 -1.87 -8.67 -4.11
C GLY A 60 -3.04 -9.53 -3.62
N GLY A 61 -4.06 -8.92 -3.01
CA GLY A 61 -5.32 -9.60 -2.69
C GLY A 61 -5.24 -10.49 -1.45
N LEU A 62 -6.00 -11.58 -1.43
CA LEU A 62 -6.03 -12.50 -0.29
C LEU A 62 -4.72 -13.28 -0.18
N TRP A 63 -4.09 -13.19 0.99
CA TRP A 63 -2.84 -13.86 1.26
C TRP A 63 -2.92 -14.66 2.56
N ARG A 64 -2.67 -15.98 2.47
CA ARG A 64 -2.82 -16.91 3.60
C ARG A 64 -1.97 -16.52 4.81
N GLN A 65 -0.86 -15.83 4.62
CA GLN A 65 0.03 -15.42 5.72
C GLN A 65 -0.47 -14.17 6.44
N SER A 66 -1.42 -13.42 5.85
CA SER A 66 -1.88 -12.14 6.40
C SER A 66 -3.37 -12.15 6.73
N PRO A 67 -3.73 -12.25 8.02
CA PRO A 67 -5.10 -12.06 8.49
C PRO A 67 -5.70 -10.71 8.05
N MET A 68 -4.88 -9.66 7.93
CA MET A 68 -5.32 -8.35 7.46
C MET A 68 -6.01 -8.41 6.09
N THR A 69 -5.49 -9.21 5.15
CA THR A 69 -6.09 -9.30 3.80
C THR A 69 -7.54 -9.82 3.84
N TYR A 70 -7.85 -10.72 4.79
CA TYR A 70 -9.20 -11.24 4.99
C TYR A 70 -10.10 -10.23 5.70
N ALA A 71 -9.58 -9.50 6.69
CA ALA A 71 -10.32 -8.43 7.37
C ALA A 71 -10.71 -7.32 6.39
N VAL A 72 -9.82 -6.93 5.48
CA VAL A 72 -10.09 -5.94 4.43
C VAL A 72 -11.17 -6.44 3.47
N ASN A 73 -11.10 -7.69 3.01
CA ASN A 73 -12.14 -8.30 2.17
C ASN A 73 -13.50 -8.28 2.87
N GLN A 74 -13.57 -8.73 4.12
CA GLN A 74 -14.80 -8.74 4.90
C GLN A 74 -15.36 -7.33 5.12
N PHE A 75 -14.51 -6.34 5.36
CA PHE A 75 -14.93 -4.95 5.49
C PHE A 75 -15.67 -4.45 4.23
N PHE A 76 -15.12 -4.70 3.04
CA PHE A 76 -15.77 -4.31 1.79
C PHE A 76 -17.03 -5.13 1.50
N GLN A 77 -17.05 -6.43 1.83
CA GLN A 77 -18.24 -7.27 1.69
C GLN A 77 -19.40 -6.82 2.61
N ASN A 78 -19.09 -6.22 3.76
CA ASN A 78 -20.07 -5.67 4.70
C ASN A 78 -20.46 -4.21 4.39
N GLY A 79 -20.13 -3.70 3.20
CA GLY A 79 -20.52 -2.35 2.76
C GLY A 79 -19.56 -1.23 3.18
N GLY A 80 -18.34 -1.57 3.59
CA GLY A 80 -17.27 -0.60 3.81
C GLY A 80 -16.98 0.22 2.54
N SER A 81 -16.92 1.54 2.67
CA SER A 81 -16.80 2.45 1.51
C SER A 81 -15.38 2.90 1.19
N ALA A 82 -14.49 2.86 2.18
CA ALA A 82 -13.12 3.32 2.04
C ALA A 82 -12.25 2.74 3.15
N ALA A 83 -11.04 2.33 2.78
CA ALA A 83 -10.03 1.88 3.72
C ALA A 83 -8.69 2.59 3.47
N LEU A 84 -7.92 2.77 4.54
CA LEU A 84 -6.53 3.17 4.52
C LEU A 84 -5.70 1.93 4.85
N ILE A 85 -4.79 1.55 3.96
CA ILE A 85 -3.95 0.37 4.13
C ILE A 85 -2.53 0.83 4.43
N ILE A 86 -1.98 0.30 5.51
CA ILE A 86 -0.59 0.48 5.90
C ILE A 86 0.06 -0.89 5.85
N ARG A 87 0.88 -1.10 4.82
CA ARG A 87 1.67 -2.31 4.66
C ARG A 87 2.93 -2.20 5.53
N VAL A 88 3.12 -3.21 6.36
CA VAL A 88 4.30 -3.36 7.21
C VAL A 88 5.00 -4.67 6.86
N VAL A 89 6.33 -4.67 6.85
CA VAL A 89 7.15 -5.84 6.49
C VAL A 89 8.30 -5.97 7.48
N ASN A 90 8.69 -7.20 7.83
CA ASN A 90 9.83 -7.51 8.68
C ASN A 90 10.88 -8.29 7.88
N ASN A 91 12.01 -7.65 7.58
CA ASN A 91 13.14 -8.23 6.83
C ASN A 91 12.79 -8.81 5.45
N GLY A 92 11.80 -8.26 4.75
CA GLY A 92 11.50 -8.63 3.36
C GLY A 92 12.49 -8.02 2.37
N ALA A 93 12.69 -8.68 1.24
CA ALA A 93 13.57 -8.24 0.15
C ALA A 93 12.80 -8.16 -1.17
N ALA A 94 13.13 -7.16 -1.99
CA ALA A 94 12.55 -7.01 -3.32
C ALA A 94 13.41 -7.76 -4.34
N ALA A 95 12.76 -8.51 -5.24
CA ALA A 95 13.46 -9.29 -6.26
C ALA A 95 14.24 -8.38 -7.22
N THR A 96 15.43 -8.79 -7.63
CA THR A 96 16.28 -8.06 -8.58
C THR A 96 16.12 -8.60 -9.99
N GLY A 97 16.28 -7.73 -10.99
CA GLY A 97 16.20 -8.10 -12.40
C GLY A 97 17.31 -7.43 -13.18
N ILE A 98 18.09 -8.20 -13.92
CA ILE A 98 19.22 -7.69 -14.70
C ILE A 98 18.98 -8.01 -16.17
N ALA A 99 19.11 -6.99 -17.02
CA ALA A 99 19.12 -7.16 -18.46
C ALA A 99 20.26 -6.36 -19.07
N ASP A 100 21.31 -7.08 -19.46
CA ASP A 100 22.58 -6.49 -19.90
C ASP A 100 23.15 -5.54 -18.83
N THR A 101 23.21 -4.23 -19.10
CA THR A 101 23.69 -3.21 -18.15
C THR A 101 22.58 -2.56 -17.31
N LEU A 102 21.31 -2.93 -17.55
CA LEU A 102 20.16 -2.37 -16.83
C LEU A 102 19.82 -3.19 -15.59
N ASN A 103 20.10 -2.63 -14.42
CA ASN A 103 19.77 -3.21 -13.13
C ASN A 103 18.45 -2.64 -12.60
N LEU A 104 17.47 -3.51 -12.39
CA LEU A 104 16.15 -3.19 -11.83
C LEU A 104 15.92 -3.95 -10.53
N ILE A 105 15.02 -3.41 -9.71
CA ILE A 105 14.47 -4.07 -8.53
C ILE A 105 12.96 -3.94 -8.56
N ALA A 106 12.24 -4.91 -8.00
CA ALA A 106 10.79 -4.79 -7.83
C ALA A 106 10.45 -3.57 -6.98
N SER A 107 9.30 -2.96 -7.22
CA SER A 107 8.87 -1.72 -6.56
C SER A 107 8.67 -1.86 -5.06
N SER A 108 8.51 -3.09 -4.56
CA SER A 108 8.34 -3.37 -3.14
C SER A 108 8.83 -4.77 -2.79
N PRO A 109 9.21 -5.02 -1.51
CA PRO A 109 9.60 -6.35 -1.04
C PRO A 109 8.53 -7.41 -1.27
N GLY A 110 8.97 -8.65 -1.42
CA GLY A 110 8.13 -9.84 -1.57
C GLY A 110 8.49 -10.70 -2.78
N LYS A 111 8.13 -11.98 -2.70
CA LYS A 111 8.35 -12.99 -3.76
C LYS A 111 7.57 -12.72 -5.03
N TRP A 112 6.56 -11.84 -4.96
CA TRP A 112 5.78 -11.44 -6.13
C TRP A 112 6.69 -10.88 -7.26
N GLY A 113 7.80 -10.23 -6.90
CA GLY A 113 8.74 -9.63 -7.85
C GLY A 113 9.46 -10.67 -8.73
N GLU A 114 9.59 -11.91 -8.28
CA GLU A 114 10.23 -13.00 -9.04
C GLU A 114 9.45 -13.37 -10.31
N GLN A 115 8.16 -12.99 -10.36
CA GLN A 115 7.27 -13.24 -11.49
C GLN A 115 7.33 -12.12 -12.54
N LEU A 116 8.17 -11.11 -12.32
CA LEU A 116 8.38 -10.05 -13.30
C LEU A 116 9.29 -10.54 -14.42
N ARG A 117 8.93 -10.15 -15.64
CA ARG A 117 9.75 -10.33 -16.83
C ARG A 117 9.91 -9.00 -17.53
N LEU A 118 11.11 -8.76 -18.04
CA LEU A 118 11.47 -7.51 -18.71
C LEU A 118 11.98 -7.77 -20.13
N ARG A 119 11.66 -6.86 -21.04
CA ARG A 119 12.12 -6.88 -22.43
C ARG A 119 12.57 -5.49 -22.86
N ILE A 120 13.69 -5.44 -23.54
CA ILE A 120 14.29 -4.24 -24.13
C ILE A 120 14.18 -4.33 -25.65
N ASP A 121 13.71 -3.25 -26.27
CA ASP A 121 13.56 -3.12 -27.71
C ASP A 121 14.17 -1.81 -28.20
N HIS A 122 14.72 -1.80 -29.42
CA HIS A 122 15.39 -0.65 -30.02
C HIS A 122 14.56 0.00 -31.14
N ASN A 123 13.28 -0.36 -31.30
CA ASN A 123 12.37 0.30 -32.22
C ASN A 123 11.93 1.67 -31.67
N THR A 124 12.88 2.58 -31.61
CA THR A 124 12.72 3.95 -31.10
C THR A 124 12.54 4.92 -32.26
N ARG A 125 12.17 6.16 -31.94
CA ARG A 125 12.05 7.21 -32.95
C ARG A 125 13.41 7.46 -33.63
N PRO A 126 13.43 7.65 -34.97
CA PRO A 126 14.65 8.02 -35.69
C PRO A 126 14.99 9.50 -35.42
N GLU A 127 15.65 9.77 -34.29
CA GLU A 127 16.14 11.09 -33.89
C GLU A 127 17.64 11.05 -33.52
N ILE A 128 18.29 12.20 -33.44
CA ILE A 128 19.70 12.29 -33.02
C ILE A 128 19.83 11.76 -31.58
N GLY A 129 20.68 10.76 -31.35
CA GLY A 129 20.80 10.08 -30.05
C GLY A 129 20.14 8.68 -29.97
N VAL A 130 19.80 8.05 -31.11
CA VAL A 130 19.23 6.68 -31.16
C VAL A 130 20.04 5.68 -30.32
N GLU A 131 21.36 5.82 -30.29
CA GLU A 131 22.28 4.97 -29.53
C GLU A 131 22.12 5.07 -28.00
N GLU A 132 21.26 5.95 -27.51
CA GLU A 132 20.98 6.17 -26.08
C GLU A 132 19.54 5.86 -25.71
N LEU A 133 18.65 5.71 -26.71
CA LEU A 133 17.22 5.47 -26.52
C LEU A 133 16.87 4.00 -26.67
N PHE A 134 15.97 3.52 -25.83
CA PHE A 134 15.38 2.19 -25.92
C PHE A 134 13.92 2.19 -25.44
N ASN A 135 13.19 1.13 -25.73
CA ASN A 135 11.89 0.84 -25.18
C ASN A 135 12.05 -0.22 -24.09
N LEU A 136 11.39 -0.02 -22.95
CA LEU A 136 11.37 -0.98 -21.85
C LEU A 136 9.94 -1.50 -21.67
N THR A 137 9.79 -2.82 -21.63
CA THR A 137 8.52 -3.47 -21.33
C THR A 137 8.70 -4.37 -20.12
N ILE A 138 7.89 -4.20 -19.09
CA ILE A 138 7.84 -5.03 -17.88
C ILE A 138 6.48 -5.72 -17.84
N ARG A 139 6.44 -7.00 -17.52
CA ARG A 139 5.19 -7.74 -17.31
C ARG A 139 5.27 -8.57 -16.05
N ASP A 140 4.22 -8.51 -15.25
CA ASP A 140 3.92 -9.49 -14.21
C ASP A 140 3.21 -10.69 -14.87
N THR A 141 3.84 -11.86 -14.85
CA THR A 141 3.31 -13.06 -15.53
C THR A 141 2.11 -13.68 -14.81
N ILE A 142 1.92 -13.37 -13.52
CA ILE A 142 0.79 -13.87 -12.73
C ILE A 142 -0.45 -13.03 -12.99
N THR A 143 -0.34 -11.70 -12.88
CA THR A 143 -1.49 -10.81 -13.06
C THR A 143 -1.73 -10.41 -14.52
N GLY A 144 -0.72 -10.56 -15.38
CA GLY A 144 -0.75 -10.13 -16.78
C GLY A 144 -0.56 -8.62 -16.98
N VAL A 145 -0.42 -7.84 -15.90
CA VAL A 145 -0.20 -6.38 -15.97
C VAL A 145 1.11 -6.11 -16.68
N THR A 146 1.06 -5.23 -17.68
CA THR A 146 2.22 -4.86 -18.50
C THR A 146 2.43 -3.35 -18.48
N GLU A 147 3.64 -2.92 -18.15
CA GLU A 147 4.09 -1.53 -18.23
C GLU A 147 5.04 -1.39 -19.42
N ARG A 148 4.75 -0.44 -20.32
CA ARG A 148 5.58 -0.18 -21.49
C ARG A 148 6.01 1.27 -21.52
N PHE A 149 7.31 1.49 -21.45
CA PHE A 149 7.95 2.80 -21.51
C PHE A 149 8.64 2.96 -22.87
N LEU A 150 8.19 3.94 -23.64
CA LEU A 150 8.73 4.20 -24.98
C LEU A 150 9.83 5.27 -24.91
N ASN A 151 10.87 5.11 -25.73
CA ASN A 151 11.96 6.07 -25.91
C ASN A 151 12.53 6.60 -24.57
N VAL A 152 12.87 5.67 -23.67
CA VAL A 152 13.59 5.99 -22.44
C VAL A 152 15.08 6.12 -22.73
N SER A 153 15.75 7.04 -22.04
CA SER A 153 17.16 7.36 -22.26
C SER A 153 18.02 6.92 -21.08
N VAL A 154 19.26 6.51 -21.36
CA VAL A 154 20.29 6.26 -20.34
C VAL A 154 20.95 7.54 -19.81
N LEU A 155 20.79 8.69 -20.49
CA LEU A 155 21.44 9.94 -20.09
C LEU A 155 20.71 10.62 -18.90
N PRO A 156 21.40 10.93 -17.79
CA PRO A 156 20.78 11.55 -16.61
C PRO A 156 20.16 12.94 -16.86
N LEU A 157 20.69 13.68 -17.83
CA LEU A 157 20.19 15.02 -18.20
C LEU A 157 19.00 14.98 -19.16
N HIS A 158 18.70 13.82 -19.75
CA HIS A 158 17.57 13.69 -20.67
C HIS A 158 16.24 13.76 -19.91
N THR A 159 15.21 14.36 -20.52
CA THR A 159 13.88 14.51 -19.92
C THR A 159 13.22 13.17 -19.63
N ARG A 160 13.45 12.18 -20.50
CA ARG A 160 13.03 10.79 -20.36
C ARG A 160 14.13 9.86 -19.82
N TYR A 161 14.98 10.36 -18.92
CA TYR A 161 15.95 9.51 -18.24
C TYR A 161 15.25 8.33 -17.55
N VAL A 162 15.74 7.11 -17.78
CA VAL A 162 15.11 5.86 -17.30
C VAL A 162 14.85 5.87 -15.79
N GLY A 163 15.77 6.42 -14.99
CA GLY A 163 15.58 6.51 -13.54
C GLY A 163 14.38 7.38 -13.15
N LYS A 164 14.24 8.57 -13.76
CA LYS A 164 13.12 9.49 -13.49
C LYS A 164 11.79 8.92 -13.98
N VAL A 165 11.79 8.31 -15.16
CA VAL A 165 10.58 7.70 -15.74
C VAL A 165 10.08 6.55 -14.86
N LEU A 166 10.98 5.65 -14.43
CA LEU A 166 10.59 4.54 -13.57
C LEU A 166 10.13 5.00 -12.17
N GLU A 167 10.76 6.02 -11.60
CA GLU A 167 10.36 6.60 -10.32
C GLU A 167 8.96 7.23 -10.37
N GLN A 168 8.60 7.88 -11.48
CA GLN A 168 7.32 8.61 -11.62
C GLN A 168 6.18 7.77 -12.19
N GLU A 169 6.48 6.86 -13.12
CA GLU A 169 5.46 6.18 -13.92
C GLU A 169 5.35 4.68 -13.63
N SER A 170 6.38 4.02 -13.08
CA SER A 170 6.33 2.57 -12.84
C SER A 170 5.69 2.23 -11.49
N LYS A 171 4.82 1.23 -11.49
CA LYS A 171 4.29 0.57 -10.29
C LYS A 171 4.97 -0.77 -10.02
N LEU A 172 5.65 -1.35 -11.00
CA LEU A 172 6.26 -2.68 -10.89
C LEU A 172 7.74 -2.66 -10.51
N VAL A 173 8.52 -1.69 -10.97
CA VAL A 173 9.99 -1.72 -10.84
C VAL A 173 10.60 -0.36 -10.52
N ARG A 174 11.83 -0.39 -10.01
CA ARG A 174 12.69 0.78 -9.79
C ARG A 174 14.07 0.51 -10.38
N LEU A 175 14.77 1.59 -10.75
CA LEU A 175 16.17 1.52 -11.21
C LEU A 175 17.10 1.36 -10.00
N VAL A 176 18.07 0.45 -10.09
CA VAL A 176 19.11 0.28 -9.07
C VAL A 176 20.43 0.84 -9.57
N ALA A 177 21.20 1.47 -8.69
CA ALA A 177 22.55 1.91 -9.01
C ALA A 177 23.53 0.71 -9.16
N PRO A 178 24.49 0.77 -10.09
CA PRO A 178 24.73 1.85 -11.03
C PRO A 178 23.71 1.85 -12.17
N ALA A 179 23.27 3.05 -12.55
CA ALA A 179 22.47 3.25 -13.75
C ALA A 179 23.28 2.88 -15.00
N PRO A 180 22.63 2.38 -16.07
CA PRO A 180 23.32 2.08 -17.32
C PRO A 180 23.94 3.35 -17.91
N THR A 181 25.22 3.28 -18.27
CA THR A 181 25.94 4.39 -18.93
C THR A 181 25.93 4.28 -20.45
N THR A 182 25.60 3.10 -20.97
CA THR A 182 25.40 2.80 -22.38
C THR A 182 24.01 2.21 -22.58
N ARG A 183 23.45 2.39 -23.78
CA ARG A 183 22.17 1.76 -24.13
C ARG A 183 22.26 0.24 -23.95
N PRO A 184 21.37 -0.37 -23.15
CA PRO A 184 21.34 -1.82 -22.97
C PRO A 184 21.07 -2.56 -24.29
N ALA A 185 21.63 -3.76 -24.43
CA ALA A 185 21.38 -4.63 -25.56
C ALA A 185 19.88 -4.96 -25.73
N ALA A 186 19.42 -5.01 -26.98
CA ALA A 186 18.06 -5.46 -27.28
C ALA A 186 17.88 -6.91 -26.86
N THR A 187 16.72 -7.23 -26.30
CA THR A 187 16.39 -8.60 -25.94
C THR A 187 16.15 -9.42 -27.21
N PRO A 188 16.75 -10.62 -27.33
CA PRO A 188 16.51 -11.48 -28.48
C PRO A 188 15.02 -11.80 -28.67
N ASP A 189 14.62 -12.01 -29.92
CA ASP A 189 13.27 -12.43 -30.23
C ASP A 189 12.95 -13.79 -29.64
N ALA A 190 11.69 -13.96 -29.28
CA ALA A 190 11.20 -15.23 -28.79
C ALA A 190 11.10 -16.26 -29.91
N ILE A 191 11.05 -17.53 -29.52
CA ILE A 191 10.79 -18.63 -30.44
C ILE A 191 9.43 -18.38 -31.11
N PRO A 192 9.32 -18.50 -32.45
CA PRO A 192 8.04 -18.31 -33.14
C PRO A 192 6.91 -19.15 -32.53
N GLY A 193 5.77 -18.51 -32.25
CA GLY A 193 4.61 -19.15 -31.63
C GLY A 193 4.60 -19.13 -30.09
N ILE A 194 5.65 -18.61 -29.44
CA ILE A 194 5.72 -18.42 -27.99
C ILE A 194 5.55 -16.94 -27.64
N ASP A 195 4.81 -16.64 -26.57
CA ASP A 195 4.68 -15.28 -26.05
C ASP A 195 6.07 -14.77 -25.57
N PRO A 196 6.56 -13.64 -26.13
CA PRO A 196 7.90 -13.14 -25.81
C PRO A 196 8.08 -12.73 -24.34
N MET A 197 6.99 -12.41 -23.64
CA MET A 197 7.04 -12.03 -22.23
C MET A 197 6.92 -13.21 -21.27
N THR A 198 6.94 -14.46 -21.75
CA THR A 198 6.86 -15.66 -20.89
C THR A 198 8.02 -16.63 -21.07
N ALA A 199 8.98 -16.35 -21.95
CA ALA A 199 10.07 -17.27 -22.29
C ALA A 199 11.42 -16.59 -22.50
N THR A 200 12.48 -17.41 -22.43
CA THR A 200 13.86 -17.03 -22.77
C THR A 200 14.32 -17.94 -23.92
N PRO A 201 14.77 -17.41 -25.08
CA PRO A 201 14.83 -15.99 -25.45
C PRO A 201 13.44 -15.36 -25.58
N GLY A 202 13.36 -14.03 -25.47
CA GLY A 202 12.11 -13.27 -25.49
C GLY A 202 12.04 -12.20 -24.39
N SER A 203 12.35 -12.57 -23.16
CA SER A 203 12.41 -11.67 -22.01
C SER A 203 13.38 -12.19 -20.96
N PHE A 204 13.95 -11.29 -20.16
CA PHE A 204 14.72 -11.65 -18.97
C PHE A 204 13.76 -11.81 -17.79
N ALA A 205 13.91 -12.90 -17.03
CA ALA A 205 13.20 -13.10 -15.78
C ALA A 205 13.94 -12.39 -14.64
N PHE A 206 13.19 -11.93 -13.64
CA PHE A 206 13.77 -11.51 -12.38
C PHE A 206 14.38 -12.72 -11.64
N ASN A 207 15.33 -12.43 -10.77
CA ASN A 207 16.03 -13.42 -9.96
C ASN A 207 15.10 -13.97 -8.87
N PRO A 208 15.30 -15.22 -8.43
CA PRO A 208 14.59 -15.83 -7.31
C PRO A 208 15.20 -15.38 -5.97
N ASP A 209 15.33 -14.07 -5.78
CA ASP A 209 15.92 -13.42 -4.60
C ASP A 209 14.92 -12.48 -3.89
N GLY A 210 13.63 -12.55 -4.26
CA GLY A 210 12.57 -11.88 -3.54
C GLY A 210 12.27 -12.59 -2.22
N ASP A 211 11.97 -11.82 -1.17
CA ASP A 211 11.61 -12.38 0.13
C ASP A 211 10.39 -11.65 0.71
N ASP A 212 9.40 -12.42 1.14
CA ASP A 212 8.21 -11.92 1.84
C ASP A 212 8.56 -11.49 3.28
N GLY A 213 9.74 -11.88 3.77
CA GLY A 213 10.22 -11.61 5.11
C GLY A 213 9.72 -12.63 6.12
N VAL A 214 9.83 -12.26 7.40
CA VAL A 214 9.32 -13.06 8.51
C VAL A 214 8.06 -12.41 9.09
N THR A 215 7.34 -13.14 9.95
CA THR A 215 6.17 -12.59 10.65
C THR A 215 6.51 -11.27 11.32
N ILE A 216 5.67 -10.25 11.08
CA ILE A 216 5.84 -8.94 11.73
C ILE A 216 5.54 -9.06 13.22
N THR A 217 6.12 -8.15 13.99
CA THR A 217 5.88 -8.04 15.43
C THR A 217 5.49 -6.60 15.77
N ASP A 218 5.22 -6.34 17.05
CA ASP A 218 4.94 -5.00 17.56
C ASP A 218 6.02 -3.98 17.18
N GLU A 219 7.25 -4.43 16.99
CA GLU A 219 8.39 -3.60 16.61
C GLU A 219 8.21 -2.91 15.26
N GLN A 220 7.59 -3.56 14.27
CA GLN A 220 7.34 -2.93 12.97
C GLN A 220 6.04 -2.12 12.93
N VAL A 221 5.17 -2.26 13.93
CA VAL A 221 3.87 -1.58 13.97
C VAL A 221 3.88 -0.34 14.87
N SER A 222 4.53 -0.41 16.03
CA SER A 222 4.39 0.60 17.07
C SER A 222 5.67 0.87 17.87
N ALA A 223 6.85 0.48 17.40
CA ALA A 223 8.10 0.85 18.08
C ALA A 223 8.26 2.38 18.11
N PRO A 224 8.72 2.98 19.23
CA PRO A 224 8.84 4.43 19.36
C PRO A 224 9.67 5.12 18.26
N GLY A 225 10.65 4.43 17.68
CA GLY A 225 11.47 4.96 16.58
C GLY A 225 10.71 5.20 15.28
N LEU A 226 9.55 4.57 15.09
CA LEU A 226 8.73 4.71 13.88
C LEU A 226 7.97 6.05 13.84
N GLU A 227 7.74 6.67 15.00
CA GLU A 227 7.02 7.94 15.11
C GLU A 227 7.72 9.06 14.34
N VAL A 228 9.04 9.16 14.50
CA VAL A 228 9.87 10.20 13.86
C VAL A 228 9.75 10.15 12.33
N ASN A 229 9.71 8.95 11.76
CA ASN A 229 9.62 8.73 10.31
C ASN A 229 8.17 8.62 9.81
N LYS A 230 7.18 8.72 10.70
CA LYS A 230 5.76 8.52 10.40
C LYS A 230 5.52 7.18 9.71
N GLN A 231 5.95 6.13 10.38
CA GLN A 231 5.87 4.71 9.98
C GLN A 231 4.99 3.93 10.97
N GLY A 232 4.65 2.68 10.64
CA GLY A 232 3.73 1.86 11.43
C GLY A 232 2.40 2.59 11.66
N ILE A 233 1.94 2.63 12.91
CA ILE A 233 0.71 3.35 13.27
C ILE A 233 0.77 4.85 12.97
N TRP A 234 1.95 5.47 13.06
CA TRP A 234 2.15 6.89 12.80
C TRP A 234 2.13 7.24 11.30
N ALA A 235 2.11 6.25 10.40
CA ALA A 235 1.82 6.52 9.00
C ALA A 235 0.44 7.18 8.83
N LEU A 236 -0.52 6.91 9.73
CA LEU A 236 -1.83 7.56 9.74
C LEU A 236 -1.77 9.09 9.93
N GLU A 237 -0.65 9.65 10.38
CA GLU A 237 -0.48 11.10 10.43
C GLU A 237 -0.40 11.76 9.05
N LYS A 238 -0.06 10.98 8.02
CA LYS A 238 -0.08 11.42 6.62
C LYS A 238 -1.51 11.35 6.02
N ALA A 239 -2.47 10.76 6.73
CA ALA A 239 -3.88 10.72 6.33
C ALA A 239 -4.71 11.82 7.00
N GLU A 240 -5.68 12.35 6.26
CA GLU A 240 -6.57 13.41 6.75
C GLU A 240 -7.56 12.93 7.82
N LEU A 241 -8.13 11.73 7.63
CA LEU A 241 -9.18 11.20 8.51
C LEU A 241 -9.27 9.67 8.46
N PHE A 242 -9.40 9.06 9.62
CA PHE A 242 -9.89 7.70 9.83
C PHE A 242 -10.78 7.70 11.08
N ASN A 243 -11.73 6.77 11.16
CA ASN A 243 -12.61 6.66 12.32
C ASN A 243 -12.66 5.25 12.94
N LEU A 244 -12.17 4.25 12.21
CA LEU A 244 -11.99 2.89 12.70
C LEU A 244 -10.51 2.54 12.48
N LEU A 245 -9.84 2.02 13.50
CA LEU A 245 -8.54 1.37 13.36
C LEU A 245 -8.74 -0.12 13.62
N CYS A 246 -8.28 -0.96 12.72
CA CYS A 246 -8.28 -2.40 12.86
C CYS A 246 -6.84 -2.89 12.68
N ILE A 247 -6.31 -3.58 13.69
CA ILE A 247 -5.02 -4.25 13.62
C ILE A 247 -5.29 -5.73 13.91
N PRO A 248 -5.51 -6.54 12.86
CA PRO A 248 -5.68 -7.97 13.02
C PRO A 248 -4.38 -8.63 13.52
N PRO A 249 -4.43 -9.91 13.95
CA PRO A 249 -3.23 -10.68 14.21
C PRO A 249 -2.25 -10.63 13.04
N PHE A 250 -0.96 -10.60 13.36
CA PHE A 250 0.14 -10.58 12.40
C PHE A 250 0.27 -11.87 11.61
N SER A 251 -0.23 -12.98 12.15
CA SER A 251 -0.40 -14.27 11.47
C SER A 251 -1.58 -15.04 12.11
N PHE A 252 -2.01 -16.13 11.47
CA PHE A 252 -3.07 -17.01 12.01
C PHE A 252 -2.58 -17.95 13.12
N ASP A 253 -1.29 -17.95 13.43
CA ASP A 253 -0.71 -18.84 14.45
C ASP A 253 -0.75 -18.21 15.86
N ALA A 254 -0.37 -18.99 16.87
CA ALA A 254 -0.37 -18.54 18.26
C ALA A 254 0.62 -17.39 18.55
N THR A 255 1.64 -17.21 17.70
CA THR A 255 2.66 -16.16 17.82
C THR A 255 2.26 -14.86 17.12
N GLY A 256 1.25 -14.89 16.25
CA GLY A 256 0.75 -13.73 15.51
C GLY A 256 -0.13 -12.78 16.31
N ASN A 257 -0.33 -12.98 17.60
CA ASN A 257 -1.16 -12.07 18.40
C ASN A 257 -0.54 -10.68 18.48
N VAL A 258 -1.37 -9.63 18.38
CA VAL A 258 -0.94 -8.25 18.62
C VAL A 258 -0.51 -8.12 20.08
N GLY A 259 0.73 -7.68 20.33
CA GLY A 259 1.27 -7.54 21.68
C GLY A 259 0.66 -6.39 22.49
N THR A 260 1.09 -6.27 23.75
CA THR A 260 0.66 -5.20 24.66
C THR A 260 1.13 -3.84 24.15
N GLN A 261 2.36 -3.75 23.63
CA GLN A 261 2.92 -2.50 23.10
C GLN A 261 2.02 -1.88 22.02
N THR A 262 1.68 -2.64 20.98
CA THR A 262 0.84 -2.14 19.88
C THR A 262 -0.56 -1.80 20.37
N ARG A 263 -1.15 -2.61 21.26
CA ARG A 263 -2.48 -2.33 21.80
C ARG A 263 -2.53 -1.05 22.64
N THR A 264 -1.57 -0.83 23.52
CA THR A 264 -1.48 0.39 24.34
C THR A 264 -1.29 1.62 23.45
N VAL A 265 -0.37 1.55 22.48
CA VAL A 265 -0.14 2.66 21.53
C VAL A 265 -1.38 2.92 20.67
N ALA A 266 -1.99 1.87 20.11
CA ALA A 266 -3.17 1.99 19.26
C ALA A 266 -4.38 2.57 20.01
N THR A 267 -4.58 2.17 21.27
CA THR A 267 -5.65 2.70 22.10
C THR A 267 -5.44 4.19 22.38
N ASN A 268 -4.23 4.58 22.81
CA ASN A 268 -3.90 5.98 23.07
C ASN A 268 -4.02 6.83 21.80
N TYR A 269 -3.56 6.31 20.66
CA TYR A 269 -3.66 6.97 19.37
C TYR A 269 -5.12 7.17 18.94
N CYS A 270 -5.96 6.14 19.07
CA CYS A 270 -7.39 6.22 18.76
C CYS A 270 -8.13 7.18 19.70
N ARG A 271 -7.80 7.17 21.00
CA ARG A 271 -8.35 8.12 21.98
C ARG A 271 -8.04 9.56 21.60
N ALA A 272 -6.79 9.86 21.24
CA ALA A 272 -6.39 11.20 20.80
C ALA A 272 -7.05 11.64 19.49
N ARG A 273 -7.35 10.68 18.59
CA ARG A 273 -7.95 10.92 17.27
C ARG A 273 -9.48 10.79 17.24
N TYR A 274 -10.12 10.49 18.37
CA TYR A 274 -11.56 10.18 18.46
C TYR A 274 -11.99 9.06 17.49
N ALA A 275 -11.16 8.04 17.34
CA ALA A 275 -11.41 6.86 16.53
C ALA A 275 -11.72 5.63 17.40
N PHE A 276 -12.40 4.64 16.84
CA PHE A 276 -12.60 3.34 17.50
C PHE A 276 -11.48 2.39 17.13
N TYR A 277 -10.91 1.72 18.12
CA TYR A 277 -9.96 0.64 17.92
C TYR A 277 -10.68 -0.71 17.98
N ILE A 278 -10.62 -1.48 16.89
CA ILE A 278 -11.14 -2.84 16.78
C ILE A 278 -9.99 -3.80 17.07
N VAL A 279 -10.14 -4.60 18.13
CA VAL A 279 -9.13 -5.53 18.61
C VAL A 279 -9.66 -6.95 18.49
N ASP A 280 -8.86 -7.83 17.88
CA ASP A 280 -9.16 -9.24 17.83
C ASP A 280 -8.80 -9.93 19.17
N PRO A 281 -9.55 -10.97 19.56
CA PRO A 281 -9.21 -11.77 20.72
C PRO A 281 -7.88 -12.50 20.52
N PHE A 282 -7.23 -12.88 21.62
CA PHE A 282 -6.06 -13.75 21.54
C PHE A 282 -6.42 -15.09 20.91
N THR A 283 -5.57 -15.64 20.05
CA THR A 283 -5.80 -16.93 19.37
C THR A 283 -5.95 -18.13 20.33
N VAL A 284 -5.50 -18.00 21.58
CA VAL A 284 -5.65 -19.02 22.62
C VAL A 284 -6.97 -18.93 23.41
N TRP A 285 -7.79 -17.91 23.16
CA TRP A 285 -9.10 -17.77 23.78
C TRP A 285 -10.09 -18.72 23.11
N ASN A 286 -10.55 -19.71 23.85
CA ASN A 286 -11.41 -20.78 23.36
C ASN A 286 -12.64 -21.02 24.25
N ASP A 287 -12.66 -20.48 25.47
CA ASP A 287 -13.77 -20.60 26.42
C ASP A 287 -14.09 -19.25 27.10
N LEU A 288 -15.30 -19.12 27.64
CA LEU A 288 -15.76 -17.90 28.36
C LEU A 288 -14.80 -17.50 29.50
N SER A 289 -14.21 -18.49 30.17
CA SER A 289 -13.24 -18.25 31.27
C SER A 289 -12.00 -17.50 30.83
N ASP A 290 -11.68 -17.50 29.54
CA ASP A 290 -10.46 -16.85 29.04
C ASP A 290 -10.60 -15.33 29.01
N LEU A 291 -11.83 -14.83 28.97
CA LEU A 291 -12.16 -13.41 29.06
C LEU A 291 -11.93 -12.84 30.47
N THR A 292 -12.03 -13.68 31.51
CA THR A 292 -12.10 -13.20 32.91
C THR A 292 -11.02 -13.78 33.83
N ALA A 293 -10.53 -15.00 33.57
CA ALA A 293 -9.75 -15.77 34.54
C ALA A 293 -8.30 -16.10 34.13
N ARG A 294 -7.86 -15.74 32.91
CA ARG A 294 -6.47 -15.96 32.45
C ARG A 294 -5.56 -14.75 32.71
N VAL A 295 -4.24 -14.98 32.72
CA VAL A 295 -3.19 -13.93 32.74
C VAL A 295 -3.34 -12.95 31.55
N ASN A 296 -4.03 -13.38 30.50
CA ASN A 296 -4.30 -12.64 29.28
C ASN A 296 -5.77 -12.21 29.14
N SER A 297 -6.57 -12.24 30.23
CA SER A 297 -7.98 -11.81 30.25
C SER A 297 -8.14 -10.33 29.88
N LEU A 298 -9.36 -9.90 29.52
CA LEU A 298 -9.62 -8.51 29.13
C LEU A 298 -9.21 -7.51 30.23
N ASP A 299 -9.37 -7.93 31.48
CA ASP A 299 -9.07 -7.14 32.68
C ASP A 299 -7.60 -7.23 33.11
N SER A 300 -6.77 -7.96 32.35
CA SER A 300 -5.40 -8.26 32.74
C SER A 300 -4.45 -7.12 32.40
N VAL A 301 -3.32 -7.08 33.12
CA VAL A 301 -2.18 -6.20 32.84
C VAL A 301 -1.60 -6.42 31.44
N ALA A 302 -1.89 -7.54 30.77
CA ALA A 302 -1.48 -7.76 29.40
C ALA A 302 -2.27 -6.92 28.38
N TRP A 303 -3.47 -6.46 28.75
CA TRP A 303 -4.27 -5.54 27.94
C TRP A 303 -4.04 -4.07 28.33
N GLU A 304 -3.65 -3.78 29.57
CA GLU A 304 -3.45 -2.41 30.10
C GLU A 304 -4.66 -1.45 29.89
N LEU A 305 -5.83 -2.00 29.53
CA LEU A 305 -7.07 -1.25 29.33
C LEU A 305 -7.91 -1.39 30.59
N ASN A 306 -7.92 -0.37 31.45
CA ASN A 306 -8.85 -0.37 32.57
C ASN A 306 -10.28 -0.25 32.00
N ASN A 307 -11.15 -1.25 32.27
CA ASN A 307 -12.55 -1.29 31.82
C ASN A 307 -13.41 -0.06 32.19
N ASN A 308 -12.89 0.82 33.07
CA ASN A 308 -13.63 1.92 33.68
C ASN A 308 -13.23 3.32 33.16
N GLU A 309 -12.36 3.43 32.15
CA GLU A 309 -11.88 4.75 31.69
C GLU A 309 -12.84 5.53 30.79
N ASN A 310 -13.93 4.91 30.33
CA ASN A 310 -15.00 5.57 29.57
C ASN A 310 -16.28 5.81 30.39
N ILE A 311 -16.22 5.67 31.73
CA ILE A 311 -17.32 6.13 32.58
C ILE A 311 -17.29 7.65 32.55
N ALA A 312 -18.30 8.25 31.92
CA ALA A 312 -18.55 9.68 32.04
C ALA A 312 -18.75 10.02 33.52
N THR A 313 -17.78 10.70 34.11
CA THR A 313 -17.92 11.45 35.38
C THR A 313 -18.75 12.70 35.15
#